data_AF-A0A5D2GJ31-F1
#
_entry.id   AF-A0A5D2GJ31-F1
#
_cell.length_a   1.000
_cell.length_b   1.000
_cell.length_c   1.000
_cell.angle_alpha   90.00
_cell.angle_beta   90.00
_cell.angle_gamma   90.00
#
_symmetry.space_group_name_H-M   'P 1'
#
loop_
_entity.id
_entity.type
_entity.pdbx_description
1 polymer ?
#
loop_
_entity_poly.entity_id
_entity_poly.type
_entity_poly.pdbx_seq_one_letter_code
_entity_poly.pdbx_strand_id
1 'polypeptide(L)'
;ISNAHVNTISISSKLIKGYERAIIVLPKGTKFIIYDALYSTKSQTNLLNFKNILLNGYHIETMNEKNIEYLYILNVECGKKYVLERLPAFSSCLYYTHINAIESHVTTN
;
A
#
# COMPACT_ATOMS: atom_id res chain seq x y z
N ILE A 1 -26.20 9.07 3.11
CA ILE A 1 -25.07 8.53 2.31
C ILE A 1 -24.19 7.78 3.28
N SER A 2 -24.13 6.45 3.16
CA SER A 2 -23.38 5.59 4.08
C SER A 2 -21.90 5.95 4.04
N ASN A 3 -21.33 6.23 5.20
CA ASN A 3 -19.92 6.50 5.41
C ASN A 3 -19.10 5.27 4.94
N ALA A 4 -18.65 5.29 3.69
CA ALA A 4 -17.81 4.22 3.17
C ALA A 4 -16.50 4.24 3.96
N HIS A 5 -16.16 3.14 4.62
CA HIS A 5 -14.85 2.96 5.24
C HIS A 5 -13.80 2.90 4.13
N VAL A 6 -13.32 4.07 3.71
CA VAL A 6 -12.20 4.19 2.79
C VAL A 6 -10.92 3.97 3.60
N ASN A 7 -10.61 2.70 3.86
CA ASN A 7 -9.36 2.31 4.50
C ASN A 7 -8.20 2.66 3.55
N THR A 8 -7.57 3.78 3.83
CA THR A 8 -6.60 4.41 2.95
C THR A 8 -5.21 4.13 3.50
N ILE A 9 -4.33 3.53 2.71
CA ILE A 9 -2.94 3.31 3.11
C ILE A 9 -2.11 4.48 2.61
N SER A 10 -1.47 5.19 3.54
CA SER A 10 -0.59 6.31 3.25
C SER A 10 0.85 5.84 3.11
N ILE A 11 1.44 6.12 1.95
CA ILE A 11 2.78 5.68 1.59
C ILE A 11 3.68 6.90 1.40
N SER A 12 4.66 7.10 2.29
CA SER A 12 5.58 8.24 2.19
C SER A 12 6.68 7.96 1.16
N SER A 13 6.82 8.80 0.13
CA SER A 13 7.86 8.65 -0.89
C SER A 13 8.34 9.96 -1.52
N LYS A 14 9.61 10.00 -1.96
CA LYS A 14 10.15 11.07 -2.80
C LYS A 14 9.76 10.79 -4.26
N LEU A 15 8.72 11.48 -4.73
CA LEU A 15 8.41 11.77 -6.14
C LEU A 15 8.17 10.56 -7.07
N ILE A 16 6.90 10.20 -7.27
CA ILE A 16 6.41 9.57 -8.51
C ILE A 16 5.52 10.61 -9.21
N LYS A 17 5.84 10.96 -10.45
CA LYS A 17 5.07 11.93 -11.24
C LYS A 17 4.43 11.18 -12.41
N GLY A 18 3.09 11.09 -12.46
CA GLY A 18 2.37 10.64 -13.66
C GLY A 18 1.23 9.65 -13.42
N TYR A 19 0.35 9.52 -14.42
CA TYR A 19 -0.68 8.49 -14.57
C TYR A 19 -0.07 7.19 -15.14
N GLU A 20 1.01 6.72 -14.55
CA GLU A 20 1.77 5.58 -15.07
C GLU A 20 1.91 4.47 -14.04
N ARG A 21 2.14 3.26 -14.56
CA ARG A 21 2.40 2.07 -13.74
C ARG A 21 3.67 2.31 -12.92
N ALA A 22 3.53 2.24 -11.60
CA ALA A 22 4.67 2.33 -10.68
C ALA A 22 4.87 1.00 -9.96
N ILE A 23 6.12 0.61 -9.76
CA ILE A 23 6.48 -0.51 -8.87
C ILE A 23 7.01 0.10 -7.58
N ILE A 24 6.34 -0.19 -6.48
CA ILE A 24 6.73 0.22 -5.14
C ILE A 24 7.29 -1.00 -4.39
N VAL A 25 8.38 -0.80 -3.67
CA VAL A 25 8.96 -1.81 -2.78
C VAL A 25 8.76 -1.39 -1.32
N LEU A 26 8.04 -2.22 -0.56
CA LEU A 26 7.79 -2.04 0.88
C LEU A 26 9.02 -2.46 1.72
N PRO A 27 9.07 -2.13 3.03
CA PRO A 27 10.26 -2.30 3.86
C PRO A 27 10.82 -3.72 3.91
N LYS A 28 9.98 -4.76 3.87
CA LYS A 28 10.42 -6.17 3.85
C LYS A 28 10.64 -6.70 2.43
N GLY A 29 10.69 -5.84 1.43
CA GLY A 29 10.97 -6.19 0.04
C GLY A 29 9.74 -6.59 -0.78
N THR A 30 8.53 -6.45 -0.22
CA THR A 30 7.29 -6.79 -0.94
C THR A 30 7.05 -5.80 -2.07
N LYS A 31 6.91 -6.32 -3.30
CA LYS A 31 6.70 -5.52 -4.50
C LYS A 31 5.22 -5.32 -4.79
N PHE A 32 4.84 -4.09 -5.10
CA PHE A 32 3.50 -3.68 -5.49
C PHE A 32 3.53 -2.98 -6.83
N ILE A 33 2.74 -3.47 -7.78
CA ILE A 33 2.46 -2.82 -9.05
C ILE A 33 1.20 -1.96 -8.85
N ILE A 34 1.34 -0.65 -8.98
CA ILE A 34 0.24 0.31 -8.92
C ILE A 34 -0.08 0.73 -10.34
N TYR A 35 -1.31 0.47 -10.78
CA TYR A 35 -1.76 0.79 -12.14
C TYR A 35 -2.29 2.23 -12.27
N ASP A 36 -3.00 2.71 -11.26
CA ASP A 36 -3.53 4.08 -11.19
C ASP A 36 -3.11 4.72 -9.86
N ALA A 37 -1.90 5.28 -9.84
CA ALA A 37 -1.45 6.07 -8.70
C ALA A 37 -2.08 7.47 -8.76
N LEU A 38 -3.17 7.71 -8.02
CA LEU A 38 -3.72 9.06 -7.87
C LEU A 38 -2.79 9.87 -6.95
N TYR A 39 -2.00 10.75 -7.54
CA TYR A 39 -1.12 11.67 -6.80
C TYR A 39 -1.83 12.97 -6.44
N SER A 40 -1.60 13.48 -5.23
CA SER A 40 -1.85 14.87 -4.88
C SER A 40 -0.50 15.60 -4.81
N THR A 41 -0.29 16.61 -5.67
CA THR A 41 0.91 17.47 -5.66
C THR A 41 1.16 18.18 -4.34
N LYS A 42 0.17 18.19 -3.45
CA LYS A 42 0.25 18.81 -2.12
C LYS A 42 0.62 17.82 -1.00
N SER A 43 0.56 16.50 -1.22
CA SER A 43 0.92 15.52 -0.20
C SER A 43 2.16 14.71 -0.60
N GLN A 44 3.12 14.60 0.31
CA GLN A 44 4.28 13.69 0.17
C GLN A 44 3.92 12.20 0.32
N THR A 45 2.62 11.89 0.22
CA THR A 45 2.04 10.59 0.53
C THR A 45 1.22 10.09 -0.65
N ASN A 46 1.55 8.90 -1.14
CA ASN A 46 0.78 8.16 -2.13
C ASN A 46 -0.29 7.34 -1.41
N LEU A 47 -1.52 7.34 -1.95
CA LEU A 47 -2.60 6.52 -1.41
C LEU A 47 -2.66 5.18 -2.14
N LEU A 48 -2.44 4.08 -1.42
CA LEU A 48 -2.68 2.74 -1.96
C LEU A 48 -4.11 2.32 -1.61
N ASN A 49 -4.91 2.09 -2.64
CA ASN A 49 -6.26 1.55 -2.48
C ASN A 49 -6.19 0.01 -2.32
N PHE A 50 -7.20 -0.57 -1.67
CA PHE A 50 -7.28 -2.03 -1.51
C PHE A 50 -7.40 -2.80 -2.82
N LYS A 51 -8.01 -2.20 -3.85
CA LYS A 51 -8.14 -2.83 -5.17
C LYS A 51 -6.75 -3.14 -5.75
N ASN A 52 -5.80 -2.24 -5.60
CA ASN A 52 -4.42 -2.40 -6.05
C ASN A 52 -3.73 -3.54 -5.28
N ILE A 53 -4.01 -3.71 -3.99
CA ILE A 53 -3.44 -4.81 -3.21
C ILE A 53 -3.94 -6.17 -3.69
N LEU A 54 -5.26 -6.28 -3.91
CA LEU A 54 -5.87 -7.49 -4.44
C LEU A 54 -5.41 -7.79 -5.88
N LEU A 55 -5.23 -6.77 -6.72
CA LEU A 55 -4.69 -6.93 -8.08
C LEU A 55 -3.23 -7.42 -8.10
N ASN A 56 -2.48 -7.23 -7.01
CA ASN A 56 -1.15 -7.81 -6.84
C ASN A 56 -1.19 -9.25 -6.28
N GLY A 57 -2.38 -9.81 -6.07
CA GLY A 57 -2.55 -11.18 -5.57
C GLY A 57 -2.35 -11.33 -4.06
N TYR A 58 -2.20 -10.23 -3.32
CA TYR A 58 -2.06 -10.28 -1.87
C TYR A 58 -3.41 -10.21 -1.16
N HIS A 59 -3.47 -10.84 0.00
CA HIS A 59 -4.59 -10.73 0.93
C HIS A 59 -4.30 -9.68 2.01
N ILE A 60 -5.36 -9.11 2.58
CA ILE A 60 -5.25 -8.14 3.66
C ILE A 60 -6.12 -8.55 4.85
N GLU A 61 -5.56 -8.41 6.04
CA GLU A 61 -6.26 -8.66 7.29
C GLU A 61 -5.91 -7.56 8.29
N THR A 62 -6.85 -7.21 9.16
CA THR A 62 -6.56 -6.33 10.30
C THR A 62 -6.41 -7.19 11.54
N MET A 63 -5.34 -6.96 12.29
CA MET A 63 -5.05 -7.67 13.53
C MET A 63 -4.60 -6.70 14.62
N ASN A 64 -5.00 -6.98 15.86
CA ASN A 64 -4.58 -6.20 17.01
C ASN A 64 -3.44 -6.90 17.73
N GLU A 65 -2.34 -6.18 17.93
CA GLU A 65 -1.21 -6.64 18.73
C GLU A 65 -0.88 -5.61 19.80
N LYS A 66 -0.88 -6.01 21.07
CA LYS A 66 -0.52 -5.14 22.20
C LYS A 66 -1.27 -3.79 22.19
N ASN A 67 -2.57 -3.84 21.86
CA ASN A 67 -3.47 -2.68 21.71
C ASN A 67 -3.13 -1.72 20.57
N ILE A 68 -2.30 -2.15 19.62
CA ILE A 68 -2.04 -1.43 18.37
C ILE A 68 -2.65 -2.24 17.24
N GLU A 69 -3.49 -1.60 16.45
CA GLU A 69 -4.06 -2.21 15.24
C GLU A 69 -3.02 -2.19 14.12
N TYR A 70 -2.96 -3.28 13.37
CA TYR A 70 -2.09 -3.44 12.22
C TYR A 70 -2.87 -3.96 11.02
N LEU A 71 -2.54 -3.44 9.84
CA LEU A 71 -2.91 -4.04 8.57
C LEU A 71 -1.81 -5.00 8.13
N TYR A 72 -2.18 -6.26 8.01
CA TYR A 72 -1.34 -7.33 7.54
C TYR A 72 -1.53 -7.51 6.05
N ILE A 73 -0.42 -7.51 5.31
CA ILE A 73 -0.38 -7.90 3.91
C ILE A 73 0.15 -9.32 3.86
N LEU A 74 -0.65 -10.21 3.29
CA LEU A 74 -0.44 -11.65 3.34
C LEU A 74 -0.30 -12.22 1.93
N ASN A 75 0.56 -13.22 1.78
CA ASN A 75 0.53 -14.14 0.65
C ASN A 75 -0.26 -15.39 1.05
N VAL A 76 -1.00 -15.98 0.11
CA VAL A 76 -1.72 -17.24 0.32
C VAL A 76 -1.18 -18.28 -0.65
N GLU A 77 -0.36 -19.20 -0.15
CA GLU A 77 0.21 -20.29 -0.94
C GLU A 77 -0.33 -21.62 -0.43
N CYS A 78 -0.90 -22.43 -1.32
CA CYS A 78 -1.48 -23.74 -0.98
C CYS A 78 -2.43 -23.71 0.24
N GLY A 79 -3.22 -22.63 0.37
CA GLY A 79 -4.16 -22.44 1.48
C GLY A 79 -3.55 -21.95 2.80
N LYS A 80 -2.22 -21.75 2.86
CA LYS A 80 -1.52 -21.22 4.03
C LYS A 80 -1.24 -19.73 3.85
N LYS A 81 -1.48 -18.96 4.91
CA LYS A 81 -1.26 -17.51 4.93
C LYS A 81 0.14 -17.20 5.48
N TYR A 82 0.90 -16.37 4.76
CA TYR A 82 2.23 -15.91 5.15
C TYR A 82 2.25 -14.40 5.25
N VAL A 83 2.79 -13.87 6.36
CA VAL A 83 2.87 -12.43 6.59
C VAL A 83 4.03 -11.84 5.81
N LEU A 84 3.72 -11.04 4.78
CA LEU A 84 4.71 -10.33 4.00
C LEU A 84 5.05 -8.99 4.64
N GLU A 85 4.03 -8.18 4.96
CA GLU A 85 4.21 -6.85 5.55
C GLU A 85 3.21 -6.62 6.67
N ARG A 86 3.58 -5.71 7.57
CA ARG A 86 2.73 -5.30 8.69
C ARG A 86 2.79 -3.79 8.82
N LEU A 87 1.65 -3.14 8.61
CA LEU A 87 1.53 -1.69 8.60
C LEU A 87 0.80 -1.23 9.86
N PRO A 88 1.42 -0.44 10.74
CA PRO A 88 0.74 0.09 11.92
C PRO A 88 -0.42 1.01 11.52
N ALA A 89 -1.51 0.93 12.26
CA ALA A 89 -2.56 1.94 12.21
C ALA A 89 -1.99 3.26 12.75
N PHE A 90 -2.22 4.32 11.98
CA PHE A 90 -2.21 5.69 12.45
C PHE A 90 -3.60 6.02 13.00
N SER A 91 -3.70 7.11 13.77
CA SER A 91 -5.01 7.64 14.13
C SER A 91 -5.87 7.84 12.86
N SER A 92 -7.20 7.68 12.99
CA SER A 92 -8.19 7.81 11.90
C SER A 92 -8.24 6.70 10.82
N CYS A 93 -8.16 5.41 11.19
CA CYS A 93 -8.37 4.26 10.26
C CYS A 93 -7.44 4.26 9.03
N LEU A 94 -6.28 4.92 9.17
CA LEU A 94 -5.25 4.98 8.15
C LEU A 94 -4.11 4.05 8.55
N TYR A 95 -3.57 3.29 7.61
CA TYR A 95 -2.35 2.54 7.84
C TYR A 95 -1.20 3.23 7.10
N TYR A 96 -0.02 3.25 7.68
CA TYR A 96 1.11 3.95 7.08
C TYR A 96 2.34 3.07 6.97
N THR A 97 3.14 3.36 5.96
CA THR A 97 4.44 2.72 5.77
C THR A 97 5.38 3.62 4.99
N HIS A 98 6.67 3.30 5.09
CA HIS A 98 7.70 3.88 4.26
C HIS A 98 7.99 2.94 3.10
N ILE A 99 8.47 3.48 2.00
CA ILE A 99 8.92 2.65 0.87
C ILE A 99 10.42 2.71 0.77
N ASN A 100 11.01 1.58 0.41
CA ASN A 100 12.45 1.47 0.22
C ASN A 100 12.86 2.03 -1.14
N ALA A 101 12.07 1.75 -2.18
CA ALA A 101 12.39 2.14 -3.54
C ALA A 101 11.12 2.29 -4.39
N ILE A 102 11.26 3.11 -5.43
CA ILE A 102 10.31 3.25 -6.52
C ILE A 102 11.03 2.91 -7.80
N GLU A 103 10.48 1.99 -8.57
CA GLU A 103 10.82 1.81 -9.98
C GLU A 103 9.65 2.37 -10.81
N SER A 104 9.90 3.45 -11.54
CA SER A 104 8.97 4.02 -12.51
C SER A 104 9.55 3.87 -13.91
N HIS A 105 8.81 3.23 -14.82
CA HIS A 105 9.20 3.18 -16.22
C HIS A 105 8.81 4.48 -16.91
N VAL A 106 9.67 5.50 -16.83
CA VAL A 106 9.53 6.70 -17.65
C VAL A 106 9.89 6.31 -19.08
N THR A 107 8.90 6.19 -19.95
CA THR A 107 9.18 6.14 -21.39
C THR A 107 9.24 7.59 -21.87
N THR A 108 10.45 8.12 -21.98
CA THR A 108 10.68 9.42 -22.63
C THR A 108 10.31 9.26 -24.10
N ASN A 109 9.16 9.81 -24.50
CA ASN A 109 8.88 10.10 -25.91
C ASN A 109 9.47 11.45 -26.29
#